data_AF-A0A4Y6UGT6-F1
#
_entry.id   AF-A0A4Y6UGT6-F1
#
_cell.length_a   1.000
_cell.length_b   1.000
_cell.length_c   1.000
_cell.angle_alpha   90.00
_cell.angle_beta   90.00
_cell.angle_gamma   90.00
#
_symmetry.space_group_name_H-M   'P 1'
#
loop_
_entity.id
_entity.type
_entity.pdbx_description
1 polymer ?
#
loop_
_entity_poly.entity_id
_entity_poly.type
_entity_poly.pdbx_seq_one_letter_code
_entity_poly.pdbx_strand_id
1 'polypeptide(L)'
;MKYIFKRGLMAVLLGSCGMMGVSSYAQPTAPVPESAKHPSISRGHYLAIAADCAACHTNNKDGQFLAGGYAIASPMGNIYSTNITPSKKYGIGNYTLEQFTRVLREGVRADGSNLYPAMPYDAYSQLTDADIKSLYAYIMHEVPAVDEAAPQTKLPFPFSIRASLGVWKLIARNRDTPYVFDHSQSDDWNRGRYLVDQLAHCGECHTPRNFFLVSKQSQYLAGSDVGSWRAPNITSDPISGIGGWSDDDLFEYLKTGKIAHARAAGPMAEAVQHSLQYLPDRDISAMITFLRSVPPIRSSADTAANFNHGGHPSGYAVLSAFDRRANSTIDGVTDGAVLYEESCASCHQSNGRGTPDGQYPSLVGNTTTGQSDPTDLVASILYGVDRTVATHETLMPAFGAHALVQPLNDVQVASVADYVLSHFGNTRALVTPEFVHQIRTGGKPVAIAQLGRPSVMMSMAVAGIVLIILVIFGVRRLFRARRSL
;
A
#
# COMPACT_ATOMS: atom_id res chain seq x y z
N MET A 1 -51.93 -68.67 -34.80
CA MET A 1 -52.42 -68.68 -33.41
C MET A 1 -52.92 -67.27 -33.09
N LYS A 2 -54.24 -67.16 -32.91
CA LYS A 2 -55.05 -66.10 -32.30
C LYS A 2 -54.62 -64.61 -32.36
N TYR A 3 -55.50 -63.84 -33.04
CA TYR A 3 -56.08 -62.52 -32.68
C TYR A 3 -55.13 -61.29 -32.56
N ILE A 4 -55.18 -60.28 -33.46
CA ILE A 4 -56.22 -59.20 -33.59
C ILE A 4 -56.05 -58.14 -32.45
N PHE A 5 -56.08 -56.80 -32.58
CA PHE A 5 -56.90 -55.79 -33.29
C PHE A 5 -56.03 -54.48 -33.36
N LYS A 6 -55.79 -53.90 -34.55
CA LYS A 6 -56.32 -52.61 -35.09
C LYS A 6 -55.80 -51.30 -34.48
N ARG A 7 -55.18 -50.47 -35.33
CA ARG A 7 -55.67 -49.23 -36.00
C ARG A 7 -55.57 -48.00 -35.12
N GLY A 8 -54.75 -47.02 -35.50
CA GLY A 8 -55.11 -45.93 -36.42
C GLY A 8 -55.14 -44.64 -35.58
N LEU A 9 -54.89 -43.42 -36.03
CA LEU A 9 -54.80 -42.82 -37.35
C LEU A 9 -54.07 -41.46 -37.13
N MET A 10 -53.09 -41.19 -37.97
CA MET A 10 -52.68 -39.91 -38.58
C MET A 10 -53.36 -38.60 -38.12
N ALA A 11 -52.54 -37.61 -37.73
CA ALA A 11 -52.77 -36.19 -38.06
C ALA A 11 -51.45 -35.40 -38.04
N VAL A 12 -51.16 -34.76 -39.17
CA VAL A 12 -50.06 -33.80 -39.40
C VAL A 12 -50.57 -32.40 -39.09
N LEU A 13 -49.76 -31.52 -38.49
CA LEU A 13 -49.67 -30.09 -38.84
C LEU A 13 -48.55 -29.36 -38.06
N LEU A 14 -47.94 -28.39 -38.76
CA LEU A 14 -46.76 -27.59 -38.42
C LEU A 14 -46.99 -26.60 -37.26
N GLY A 15 -45.90 -26.20 -36.58
CA GLY A 15 -45.91 -25.04 -35.66
C GLY A 15 -44.58 -24.74 -34.96
N SER A 16 -43.75 -23.90 -35.60
CA SER A 16 -42.98 -22.76 -35.02
C SER A 16 -42.37 -22.80 -33.60
N CYS A 17 -41.05 -22.55 -33.58
CA CYS A 17 -40.29 -21.61 -32.71
C CYS A 17 -40.53 -21.61 -31.19
N GLY A 18 -39.50 -22.01 -30.43
CA GLY A 18 -39.38 -21.77 -29.00
C GLY A 18 -37.92 -21.78 -28.56
N MET A 19 -37.32 -20.59 -28.45
CA MET A 19 -36.01 -20.38 -27.84
C MET A 19 -36.01 -20.91 -26.41
N MET A 20 -35.12 -21.85 -26.09
CA MET A 20 -34.87 -22.28 -24.73
C MET A 20 -34.10 -21.18 -23.99
N GLY A 21 -34.83 -20.41 -23.18
CA GLY A 21 -34.25 -19.56 -22.15
C GLY A 21 -33.61 -20.44 -21.08
N VAL A 22 -32.28 -20.34 -20.94
CA VAL A 22 -31.58 -20.74 -19.73
C VAL A 22 -32.01 -19.79 -18.61
N SER A 23 -32.89 -20.26 -17.74
CA SER A 23 -33.15 -19.61 -16.46
C SER A 23 -31.89 -19.70 -15.60
N SER A 24 -31.12 -18.63 -15.56
CA SER A 24 -30.18 -18.37 -14.48
C SER A 24 -30.95 -18.35 -13.16
N TYR A 25 -30.85 -19.42 -12.39
CA TYR A 25 -31.19 -19.37 -10.98
C TYR A 25 -30.26 -18.35 -10.32
N ALA A 26 -30.80 -17.17 -10.02
CA ALA A 26 -30.14 -16.22 -9.13
C ALA A 26 -29.87 -16.94 -7.80
N GLN A 27 -28.60 -17.11 -7.46
CA GLN A 27 -28.23 -17.50 -6.11
C GLN A 27 -28.78 -16.46 -5.14
N PRO A 28 -29.32 -16.86 -3.97
CA PRO A 28 -29.74 -15.90 -2.97
C PRO A 28 -28.53 -15.06 -2.55
N THR A 29 -28.57 -13.75 -2.81
CA THR A 29 -27.66 -12.82 -2.15
C THR A 29 -27.94 -12.92 -0.66
N ALA A 30 -27.04 -13.56 0.09
CA ALA A 30 -27.15 -13.62 1.54
C ALA A 30 -27.29 -12.17 2.06
N PRO A 31 -28.27 -11.89 2.94
CA PRO A 31 -28.55 -10.54 3.37
C PRO A 31 -27.33 -9.94 4.08
N VAL A 32 -27.00 -8.71 3.71
CA VAL A 32 -25.95 -7.91 4.36
C VAL A 32 -26.24 -7.89 5.87
N PRO A 33 -25.24 -8.15 6.76
CA PRO A 33 -25.44 -8.20 8.21
C PRO A 33 -26.18 -6.96 8.75
N GLU A 34 -27.02 -7.12 9.78
CA GLU A 34 -27.82 -6.03 10.37
C GLU A 34 -26.95 -4.81 10.77
N SER A 35 -25.71 -5.07 11.20
CA SER A 35 -24.70 -4.06 11.52
C SER A 35 -24.45 -3.10 10.36
N ALA A 36 -24.54 -3.55 9.12
CA ALA A 36 -24.32 -2.75 7.92
C ALA A 36 -25.45 -1.76 7.56
N LYS A 37 -26.62 -1.84 8.22
CA LYS A 37 -27.83 -1.18 7.74
C LYS A 37 -27.97 0.30 8.14
N HIS A 38 -27.15 0.80 9.06
CA HIS A 38 -27.24 2.21 9.51
C HIS A 38 -25.89 2.87 9.81
N PRO A 39 -25.06 3.19 8.80
CA PRO A 39 -24.13 4.31 8.93
C PRO A 39 -24.93 5.63 8.87
N SER A 40 -24.48 6.69 9.57
CA SER A 40 -25.02 8.06 9.41
C SER A 40 -24.77 8.65 8.01
N ILE A 41 -23.99 7.93 7.21
CA ILE A 41 -23.58 8.17 5.83
C ILE A 41 -24.08 7.02 4.94
N SER A 42 -24.18 7.22 3.61
CA SER A 42 -24.55 6.12 2.72
C SER A 42 -23.54 4.97 2.78
N ARG A 43 -23.97 3.74 2.50
CA ARG A 43 -23.07 2.57 2.47
C ARG A 43 -21.89 2.79 1.51
N GLY A 44 -22.13 3.42 0.36
CA GLY A 44 -21.09 3.73 -0.61
C GLY A 44 -20.07 4.72 -0.08
N HIS A 45 -20.50 5.76 0.64
CA HIS A 45 -19.59 6.70 1.30
C HIS A 45 -18.70 5.99 2.32
N TYR A 46 -19.29 5.16 3.19
CA TYR A 46 -18.54 4.36 4.16
C TYR A 46 -17.49 3.47 3.47
N LEU A 47 -17.87 2.78 2.39
CA LEU A 47 -16.95 1.92 1.64
C LEU A 47 -15.83 2.72 0.97
N ALA A 48 -16.11 3.93 0.48
CA ALA A 48 -15.10 4.79 -0.14
C ALA A 48 -14.05 5.28 0.87
N ILE A 49 -14.48 5.54 2.12
CA ILE A 49 -13.60 5.81 3.26
C ILE A 49 -12.78 4.56 3.59
N ALA A 50 -13.43 3.41 3.81
CA ALA A 50 -12.75 2.18 4.18
C ALA A 50 -11.73 1.73 3.11
N ALA A 51 -12.08 1.93 1.84
CA ALA A 51 -11.24 1.68 0.65
C ALA A 51 -10.12 2.72 0.43
N ASP A 52 -10.08 3.78 1.25
CA ASP A 52 -9.12 4.87 1.15
C ASP A 52 -9.08 5.54 -0.24
N CYS A 53 -10.23 5.62 -0.91
CA CYS A 53 -10.32 6.16 -2.27
C CYS A 53 -9.81 7.61 -2.32
N ALA A 54 -10.11 8.40 -1.29
CA ALA A 54 -9.76 9.81 -1.22
C ALA A 54 -8.27 10.07 -1.06
N ALA A 55 -7.52 9.23 -0.33
CA ALA A 55 -6.08 9.40 -0.16
C ALA A 55 -5.33 9.35 -1.49
N CYS A 56 -5.74 8.46 -2.39
CA CYS A 56 -5.12 8.33 -3.70
C CYS A 56 -5.77 9.24 -4.74
N HIS A 57 -7.09 9.43 -4.72
CA HIS A 57 -7.79 10.19 -5.76
C HIS A 57 -7.94 11.68 -5.45
N THR A 58 -7.26 12.20 -4.42
CA THR A 58 -7.22 13.64 -4.11
C THR A 58 -5.77 14.12 -4.05
N ASN A 59 -5.46 15.25 -4.67
CA ASN A 59 -4.12 15.83 -4.61
C ASN A 59 -4.01 16.78 -3.40
N ASN A 60 -3.34 16.35 -2.33
CA ASN A 60 -3.36 16.96 -0.97
C ASN A 60 -2.83 18.41 -0.83
N LYS A 61 -2.48 19.13 -1.90
CA LYS A 61 -2.06 20.54 -1.83
C LYS A 61 -3.14 21.55 -2.23
N ASP A 62 -3.87 21.29 -3.31
CA ASP A 62 -4.93 22.17 -3.85
C ASP A 62 -5.98 21.36 -4.67
N GLY A 63 -5.95 20.03 -4.54
CA GLY A 63 -6.71 19.12 -5.38
C GLY A 63 -8.17 19.04 -4.95
N GLN A 64 -9.07 19.09 -5.93
CA GLN A 64 -10.48 18.83 -5.69
C GLN A 64 -10.70 17.36 -5.30
N PHE A 65 -11.62 17.14 -4.39
CA PHE A 65 -11.95 15.81 -3.86
C PHE A 65 -12.23 14.82 -4.99
N LEU A 66 -11.51 13.69 -4.99
CA LEU A 66 -11.62 12.60 -6.00
C LEU A 66 -11.28 12.99 -7.46
N ALA A 67 -10.73 14.18 -7.71
CA ALA A 67 -10.35 14.65 -9.04
C ALA A 67 -9.01 14.10 -9.56
N GLY A 68 -8.33 13.26 -8.78
CA GLY A 68 -7.07 12.63 -9.11
C GLY A 68 -5.86 13.55 -8.99
N GLY A 69 -4.76 13.13 -9.63
CA GLY A 69 -3.52 13.91 -9.70
C GLY A 69 -2.54 13.71 -8.55
N TYR A 70 -2.86 12.85 -7.58
CA TYR A 70 -1.87 12.37 -6.61
C TYR A 70 -0.79 11.57 -7.33
N ALA A 71 0.48 11.88 -7.04
CA ALA A 71 1.63 11.23 -7.64
C ALA A 71 2.10 10.08 -6.73
N ILE A 72 1.83 8.85 -7.13
CA ILE A 72 2.35 7.66 -6.48
C ILE A 72 3.78 7.43 -6.99
N ALA A 73 4.76 7.67 -6.12
CA ALA A 73 6.15 7.36 -6.42
C ALA A 73 6.32 5.85 -6.57
N SER A 74 6.76 5.40 -7.75
CA SER A 74 7.07 3.99 -7.99
C SER A 74 8.51 3.84 -8.48
N PRO A 75 9.12 2.65 -8.32
CA PRO A 75 10.45 2.37 -8.85
C PRO A 75 10.59 2.58 -10.38
N MET A 76 9.47 2.56 -11.11
CA MET A 76 9.42 2.77 -12.55
C MET A 76 9.16 4.24 -12.94
N GLY A 77 8.96 5.14 -11.96
CA GLY A 77 8.53 6.52 -12.16
C GLY A 77 7.16 6.82 -11.55
N ASN A 78 6.72 8.07 -11.61
CA ASN A 78 5.45 8.48 -10.99
C ASN A 78 4.25 7.91 -11.74
N ILE A 79 3.33 7.32 -10.98
CA ILE A 79 2.00 6.91 -11.45
C ILE A 79 0.99 7.89 -10.86
N TYR A 80 0.20 8.54 -11.71
CA TYR A 80 -0.77 9.53 -11.29
C TYR A 80 -2.16 8.91 -11.17
N SER A 81 -2.86 9.20 -10.07
CA SER A 81 -4.26 8.82 -9.90
C SER A 81 -5.16 9.59 -10.87
N THR A 82 -6.26 8.97 -11.27
CA THR A 82 -7.20 9.57 -12.24
C THR A 82 -8.36 10.27 -11.54
N ASN A 83 -9.00 11.21 -12.24
CA ASN A 83 -10.28 11.76 -11.80
C ASN A 83 -11.34 10.65 -11.80
N ILE A 84 -11.96 10.41 -10.64
CA ILE A 84 -13.05 9.42 -10.49
C ILE A 84 -14.39 10.07 -10.14
N THR A 85 -14.51 11.39 -10.25
CA THR A 85 -15.79 12.10 -10.06
C THR A 85 -16.78 11.79 -11.19
N PRO A 86 -18.07 12.17 -11.06
CA PRO A 86 -19.08 12.01 -12.11
C PRO A 86 -18.89 12.87 -13.36
N SER A 87 -17.76 13.58 -13.50
CA SER A 87 -17.44 14.33 -14.71
C SER A 87 -17.54 13.41 -15.93
N LYS A 88 -18.35 13.82 -16.92
CA LYS A 88 -18.49 13.11 -18.19
C LYS A 88 -17.32 13.33 -19.14
N LYS A 89 -16.48 14.34 -18.88
CA LYS A 89 -15.36 14.72 -19.74
C LYS A 89 -14.04 14.16 -19.24
N TYR A 90 -13.78 14.24 -17.93
CA TYR A 90 -12.50 13.87 -17.35
C TYR A 90 -12.59 12.79 -16.27
N GLY A 91 -13.78 12.61 -15.69
CA GLY A 91 -14.05 11.59 -14.66
C GLY A 91 -14.67 10.31 -15.23
N ILE A 92 -15.45 9.62 -14.40
CA ILE A 92 -16.11 8.35 -14.75
C ILE A 92 -17.60 8.52 -15.09
N GLY A 93 -18.05 9.74 -15.40
CA GLY A 93 -19.48 10.06 -15.62
C GLY A 93 -20.19 9.26 -16.72
N ASN A 94 -19.45 8.61 -17.63
CA ASN A 94 -19.98 7.74 -18.68
C ASN A 94 -19.76 6.24 -18.42
N TYR A 95 -19.17 5.86 -17.29
CA TYR A 95 -18.95 4.46 -16.95
C TYR A 95 -20.29 3.82 -16.58
N THR A 96 -20.56 2.62 -17.09
CA THR A 96 -21.63 1.77 -16.54
C THR A 96 -21.17 1.10 -15.25
N LEU A 97 -22.11 0.56 -14.47
CA LEU A 97 -21.78 -0.24 -13.27
C LEU A 97 -20.88 -1.44 -13.62
N GLU A 98 -21.10 -2.08 -14.76
CA GLU A 98 -20.29 -3.21 -15.23
C GLU A 98 -18.86 -2.76 -15.54
N GLN A 99 -18.69 -1.62 -16.20
CA GLN A 99 -17.36 -1.06 -16.47
C GLN A 99 -16.64 -0.66 -15.18
N PHE A 100 -17.35 -0.07 -14.22
CA PHE A 100 -16.81 0.24 -12.90
C PHE A 100 -16.41 -1.03 -12.14
N THR A 101 -17.22 -2.09 -12.21
CA THR A 101 -16.92 -3.40 -11.63
C THR A 101 -15.63 -3.98 -12.22
N ARG A 102 -15.44 -3.92 -13.54
CA ARG A 102 -14.20 -4.37 -14.19
C ARG A 102 -12.98 -3.55 -13.80
N VAL A 103 -13.14 -2.25 -13.54
CA VAL A 103 -12.04 -1.43 -13.00
C VAL A 103 -11.60 -1.96 -11.65
N LEU A 104 -12.54 -2.19 -10.73
CA LEU A 104 -12.23 -2.64 -9.38
C LEU A 104 -11.70 -4.06 -9.35
N ARG A 105 -12.33 -4.99 -10.08
CA ARG A 105 -11.98 -6.42 -10.00
C ARG A 105 -10.83 -6.84 -10.89
N GLU A 106 -10.80 -6.29 -12.10
CA GLU A 106 -9.89 -6.74 -13.14
C GLU A 106 -8.81 -5.71 -13.44
N GLY A 107 -8.91 -4.48 -12.93
CA GLY A 107 -8.01 -3.40 -13.29
C GLY A 107 -8.10 -3.06 -14.77
N VAL A 108 -9.30 -3.08 -15.37
CA VAL A 108 -9.54 -2.79 -16.79
C VAL A 108 -10.46 -1.57 -16.92
N ARG A 109 -9.97 -0.51 -17.59
CA ARG A 109 -10.72 0.72 -17.83
C ARG A 109 -11.87 0.51 -18.82
N ALA A 110 -12.79 1.48 -18.90
CA ALA A 110 -13.89 1.44 -19.88
C ALA A 110 -13.40 1.35 -21.34
N ASP A 111 -12.22 1.89 -21.65
CA ASP A 111 -11.56 1.81 -22.96
C ASP A 111 -10.81 0.49 -23.23
N GLY A 112 -10.85 -0.45 -22.28
CA GLY A 112 -10.18 -1.76 -22.37
C GLY A 112 -8.70 -1.74 -21.96
N SER A 113 -8.12 -0.59 -21.62
CA SER A 113 -6.72 -0.52 -21.19
C SER A 113 -6.53 -1.01 -19.76
N ASN A 114 -5.42 -1.71 -19.52
CA ASN A 114 -5.04 -2.20 -18.19
C ASN A 114 -4.54 -1.05 -17.29
N LEU A 115 -4.98 -1.05 -16.04
CA LEU A 115 -4.44 -0.23 -14.97
C LEU A 115 -3.10 -0.79 -14.47
N TYR A 116 -2.21 0.12 -14.10
CA TYR A 116 -1.05 -0.25 -13.30
C TYR A 116 -1.52 -0.72 -11.92
N PRO A 117 -0.89 -1.76 -11.33
CA PRO A 117 -1.24 -2.29 -10.02
C PRO A 117 -0.91 -1.34 -8.84
N ALA A 118 -0.63 -0.06 -9.13
CA ALA A 118 -0.66 0.99 -8.13
C ALA A 118 -2.10 1.28 -7.65
N MET A 119 -3.10 1.02 -8.50
CA MET A 119 -4.47 0.85 -8.05
C MET A 119 -4.61 -0.60 -7.57
N PRO A 120 -4.97 -0.87 -6.30
CA PRO A 120 -4.89 -2.21 -5.72
C PRO A 120 -6.08 -3.10 -6.12
N TYR A 121 -6.31 -3.26 -7.44
CA TYR A 121 -7.40 -4.10 -7.95
C TYR A 121 -7.26 -5.57 -7.55
N ASP A 122 -6.04 -6.06 -7.32
CA ASP A 122 -5.81 -7.40 -6.76
C ASP A 122 -6.50 -7.56 -5.40
N ALA A 123 -6.44 -6.51 -4.57
CA ALA A 123 -7.06 -6.47 -3.26
C ALA A 123 -8.57 -6.18 -3.35
N TYR A 124 -9.02 -5.33 -4.28
CA TYR A 124 -10.46 -5.09 -4.51
C TYR A 124 -11.18 -6.25 -5.23
N SER A 125 -10.44 -7.23 -5.74
CA SER A 125 -10.97 -8.23 -6.66
C SER A 125 -12.13 -9.06 -6.12
N GLN A 126 -12.21 -9.20 -4.79
CA GLN A 126 -13.29 -9.93 -4.13
C GLN A 126 -14.30 -9.01 -3.41
N LEU A 127 -14.30 -7.69 -3.65
CA LEU A 127 -15.41 -6.83 -3.19
C LEU A 127 -16.75 -7.40 -3.65
N THR A 128 -17.75 -7.40 -2.78
CA THR A 128 -19.08 -7.96 -3.11
C THR A 128 -19.79 -7.10 -4.16
N ASP A 129 -20.68 -7.71 -4.97
CA ASP A 129 -21.46 -6.96 -5.99
C ASP A 129 -22.29 -5.84 -5.36
N ALA A 130 -22.83 -6.07 -4.15
CA ALA A 130 -23.60 -5.09 -3.40
C ALA A 130 -22.75 -3.88 -2.98
N ASP A 131 -21.49 -4.11 -2.62
CA ASP A 131 -20.55 -3.07 -2.21
C ASP A 131 -20.07 -2.26 -3.41
N ILE A 132 -19.74 -2.92 -4.52
CA ILE A 132 -19.39 -2.24 -5.76
C ILE A 132 -20.55 -1.37 -6.26
N LYS A 133 -21.78 -1.87 -6.22
CA LYS A 133 -22.98 -1.09 -6.57
C LYS A 133 -23.17 0.11 -5.65
N SER A 134 -22.92 -0.05 -4.35
CA SER A 134 -23.04 1.03 -3.36
C SER A 134 -21.96 2.09 -3.57
N LEU A 135 -20.70 1.69 -3.79
CA LEU A 135 -19.58 2.56 -4.15
C LEU A 135 -19.87 3.36 -5.42
N TYR A 136 -20.32 2.68 -6.48
CA TYR A 136 -20.69 3.32 -7.73
C TYR A 136 -21.80 4.35 -7.53
N ALA A 137 -22.85 4.02 -6.78
CA ALA A 137 -23.95 4.94 -6.49
C ALA A 137 -23.48 6.19 -5.73
N TYR A 138 -22.64 6.01 -4.70
CA TYR A 138 -22.05 7.14 -3.96
C TYR A 138 -21.23 8.04 -4.89
N ILE A 139 -20.30 7.45 -5.65
CA ILE A 139 -19.46 8.24 -6.57
C ILE A 139 -20.33 8.99 -7.58
N MET A 140 -21.31 8.33 -8.21
CA MET A 140 -22.10 8.90 -9.29
C MET A 140 -23.15 9.93 -8.85
N HIS A 141 -23.62 9.87 -7.60
CA HIS A 141 -24.78 10.65 -7.15
C HIS A 141 -24.54 11.53 -5.94
N GLU A 142 -23.52 11.24 -5.12
CA GLU A 142 -23.22 12.01 -3.90
C GLU A 142 -21.93 12.84 -4.03
N VAL A 143 -21.03 12.48 -4.96
CA VAL A 143 -19.79 13.23 -5.20
C VAL A 143 -20.01 14.33 -6.25
N PRO A 144 -19.59 15.58 -5.98
CA PRO A 144 -19.63 16.64 -6.98
C PRO A 144 -18.75 16.31 -8.21
N ALA A 145 -19.26 16.60 -9.41
CA ALA A 145 -18.47 16.46 -10.62
C ALA A 145 -17.36 17.53 -10.67
N VAL A 146 -16.14 17.09 -10.99
CA VAL A 146 -15.00 18.00 -11.20
C VAL A 146 -14.54 17.88 -12.64
N ASP A 147 -14.73 18.94 -13.42
CA ASP A 147 -14.36 18.98 -14.83
C ASP A 147 -12.90 19.43 -15.05
N GLU A 148 -11.97 18.70 -14.42
CA GLU A 148 -10.53 18.92 -14.57
C GLU A 148 -9.80 17.62 -14.93
N ALA A 149 -8.81 17.75 -15.81
CA ALA A 149 -7.99 16.63 -16.26
C ALA A 149 -6.88 16.33 -15.24
N ALA A 150 -6.81 15.09 -14.77
CA ALA A 150 -5.67 14.61 -14.01
C ALA A 150 -4.43 14.42 -14.91
N PRO A 151 -3.21 14.67 -14.40
CA PRO A 151 -1.97 14.33 -15.07
C PRO A 151 -1.94 12.88 -15.56
N GLN A 152 -1.35 12.67 -16.74
CA GLN A 152 -1.22 11.33 -17.33
C GLN A 152 0.08 10.66 -16.88
N THR A 153 -0.01 9.38 -16.53
CA THR A 153 1.16 8.55 -16.19
C THR A 153 2.04 8.32 -17.43
N LYS A 154 3.32 8.67 -17.34
CA LYS A 154 4.34 8.50 -18.40
C LYS A 154 5.53 7.72 -17.86
N LEU A 155 5.44 6.39 -17.87
CA LEU A 155 6.56 5.52 -17.50
C LEU A 155 7.52 5.32 -18.68
N PRO A 156 8.82 5.07 -18.45
CA PRO A 156 9.76 4.70 -19.50
C PRO A 156 9.44 3.32 -20.06
N PHE A 157 9.88 3.05 -21.30
CA PHE A 157 9.87 1.69 -21.86
C PHE A 157 10.71 0.77 -20.95
N PRO A 158 10.32 -0.51 -20.75
CA PRO A 158 9.16 -1.19 -21.34
C PRO A 158 7.84 -0.97 -20.58
N PHE A 159 7.87 -0.28 -19.45
CA PHE A 159 6.72 -0.12 -18.54
C PHE A 159 5.59 0.75 -19.11
N SER A 160 5.86 1.55 -20.15
CA SER A 160 4.84 2.29 -20.89
C SER A 160 3.83 1.41 -21.64
N ILE A 161 4.17 0.15 -21.92
CA ILE A 161 3.33 -0.76 -22.71
C ILE A 161 2.26 -1.40 -21.82
N ARG A 162 1.10 -0.75 -21.70
CA ARG A 162 -0.04 -1.25 -20.87
C ARG A 162 -0.51 -2.67 -21.21
N ALA A 163 -0.31 -3.14 -22.44
CA ALA A 163 -0.67 -4.51 -22.82
C ALA A 163 0.15 -5.56 -22.04
N SER A 164 1.39 -5.24 -21.66
CA SER A 164 2.25 -6.15 -20.87
C SER A 164 1.66 -6.48 -19.49
N LEU A 165 0.84 -5.58 -18.94
CA LEU A 165 0.15 -5.78 -17.67
C LEU A 165 -0.88 -6.91 -17.74
N GLY A 166 -1.39 -7.25 -18.93
CA GLY A 166 -2.24 -8.43 -19.10
C GLY A 166 -1.51 -9.73 -18.74
N VAL A 167 -0.23 -9.84 -19.10
CA VAL A 167 0.62 -10.99 -18.72
C VAL A 167 0.90 -10.96 -17.21
N TRP A 168 1.16 -9.77 -16.66
CA TRP A 168 1.37 -9.62 -15.22
C TRP A 168 0.16 -10.11 -14.40
N LYS A 169 -1.07 -9.78 -14.82
CA LYS A 169 -2.31 -10.25 -14.17
C LYS A 169 -2.42 -11.77 -14.14
N LEU A 170 -2.03 -12.45 -15.23
CA LEU A 170 -2.00 -13.91 -15.27
C LEU A 170 -1.01 -14.51 -14.26
N ILE A 171 0.14 -13.84 -14.05
CA ILE A 171 1.15 -14.24 -13.06
C ILE A 171 0.63 -13.97 -11.64
N ALA A 172 -0.03 -12.83 -11.41
CA ALA A 172 -0.59 -12.42 -10.13
C ALA A 172 -1.74 -13.34 -9.67
N ARG A 173 -2.39 -14.07 -10.60
CA ARG A 173 -3.53 -14.96 -10.34
C ARG A 173 -4.67 -14.24 -9.61
N ASN A 174 -5.01 -13.05 -10.07
CA ASN A 174 -6.12 -12.28 -9.51
C ASN A 174 -7.40 -13.12 -9.50
N ARG A 175 -8.01 -13.22 -8.33
CA ARG A 175 -9.27 -13.93 -8.16
C ARG A 175 -10.38 -13.00 -8.58
N ASP A 176 -11.07 -13.30 -9.66
CA ASP A 176 -12.22 -12.53 -10.15
C ASP A 176 -13.55 -12.88 -9.45
N THR A 177 -13.48 -13.59 -8.33
CA THR A 177 -14.66 -14.09 -7.61
C THR A 177 -14.95 -13.26 -6.37
N PRO A 178 -16.24 -12.95 -6.08
CA PRO A 178 -16.61 -12.25 -4.87
C PRO A 178 -16.14 -12.96 -3.60
N TYR A 179 -15.94 -12.21 -2.52
CA TYR A 179 -15.47 -12.73 -1.25
C TYR A 179 -16.43 -13.78 -0.71
N VAL A 180 -15.89 -14.95 -0.36
CA VAL A 180 -16.64 -16.06 0.22
C VAL A 180 -16.36 -16.08 1.72
N PHE A 181 -17.41 -15.88 2.51
CA PHE A 181 -17.33 -15.93 3.97
C PHE A 181 -17.06 -17.36 4.45
N ASP A 182 -16.12 -17.49 5.39
CA ASP A 182 -15.76 -18.77 5.99
C ASP A 182 -16.75 -19.12 7.10
N HIS A 183 -17.59 -20.13 6.87
CA HIS A 183 -18.60 -20.57 7.83
C HIS A 183 -18.02 -21.23 9.11
N SER A 184 -16.72 -21.56 9.12
CA SER A 184 -16.05 -22.04 10.33
C SER A 184 -15.59 -20.91 11.26
N GLN A 185 -15.66 -19.67 10.79
CA GLN A 185 -15.21 -18.48 11.50
C GLN A 185 -16.39 -17.61 11.97
N SER A 186 -16.15 -16.78 12.97
CA SER A 186 -17.17 -15.82 13.45
C SER A 186 -17.45 -14.73 12.42
N ASP A 187 -18.58 -14.05 12.58
CA ASP A 187 -18.95 -12.89 11.76
C ASP A 187 -17.90 -11.77 11.88
N ASP A 188 -17.39 -11.51 13.08
CA ASP A 188 -16.36 -10.48 13.33
C ASP A 188 -15.03 -10.84 12.66
N TRP A 189 -14.63 -12.11 12.68
CA TRP A 189 -13.42 -12.55 11.98
C TRP A 189 -13.57 -12.35 10.46
N ASN A 190 -14.70 -12.76 9.90
CA ASN A 190 -15.03 -12.62 8.50
C ASN A 190 -15.08 -11.16 8.05
N ARG A 191 -15.69 -10.32 8.89
CA ARG A 191 -15.75 -8.87 8.70
C ARG A 191 -14.36 -8.24 8.74
N GLY A 192 -13.55 -8.61 9.73
CA GLY A 192 -12.18 -8.17 9.90
C GLY A 192 -11.32 -8.53 8.70
N ARG A 193 -11.41 -9.77 8.23
CA ARG A 193 -10.71 -10.23 7.04
C ARG A 193 -11.11 -9.46 5.81
N TYR A 194 -12.40 -9.27 5.58
CA TYR A 194 -12.89 -8.49 4.44
C TYR A 194 -12.36 -7.04 4.48
N LEU A 195 -12.35 -6.42 5.66
CA LEU A 195 -11.78 -5.08 5.84
C LEU A 195 -10.28 -5.06 5.58
N VAL A 196 -9.50 -5.92 6.24
CA VAL A 196 -8.03 -5.96 6.13
C VAL A 196 -7.56 -6.32 4.72
N ASP A 197 -8.18 -7.32 4.09
CA ASP A 197 -7.75 -7.81 2.78
C ASP A 197 -8.29 -6.96 1.62
N GLN A 198 -9.54 -6.52 1.67
CA GLN A 198 -10.25 -6.02 0.49
C GLN A 198 -10.58 -4.53 0.49
N LEU A 199 -10.66 -3.89 1.67
CA LEU A 199 -10.97 -2.45 1.77
C LEU A 199 -9.77 -1.65 2.29
N ALA A 200 -9.10 -2.08 3.35
CA ALA A 200 -7.89 -1.41 3.84
C ALA A 200 -6.63 -1.85 3.08
N HIS A 201 -6.68 -2.99 2.38
CA HIS A 201 -5.59 -3.57 1.59
C HIS A 201 -4.27 -3.66 2.35
N CYS A 202 -4.29 -4.03 3.63
CA CYS A 202 -3.09 -4.02 4.47
C CYS A 202 -1.96 -4.84 3.85
N GLY A 203 -2.30 -5.91 3.12
CA GLY A 203 -1.36 -6.74 2.38
C GLY A 203 -0.55 -6.01 1.31
N GLU A 204 -1.03 -4.92 0.74
CA GLU A 204 -0.33 -4.19 -0.34
C GLU A 204 0.95 -3.52 0.14
N CYS A 205 0.98 -3.12 1.42
CA CYS A 205 2.14 -2.55 2.11
C CYS A 205 2.85 -3.59 2.99
N HIS A 206 2.11 -4.37 3.76
CA HIS A 206 2.66 -5.27 4.77
C HIS A 206 3.05 -6.66 4.25
N THR A 207 2.90 -6.96 2.96
CA THR A 207 3.35 -8.25 2.39
C THR A 207 4.47 -8.03 1.37
N PRO A 208 5.61 -8.72 1.50
CA PRO A 208 6.71 -8.57 0.57
C PRO A 208 6.34 -9.10 -0.82
N ARG A 209 6.94 -8.50 -1.84
CA ARG A 209 6.70 -8.86 -3.24
C ARG A 209 7.86 -9.65 -3.83
N ASN A 210 7.57 -10.45 -4.87
CA ASN A 210 8.58 -11.17 -5.64
C ASN A 210 9.19 -10.28 -6.74
N PHE A 211 10.07 -10.86 -7.57
CA PHE A 211 10.73 -10.15 -8.67
C PHE A 211 9.74 -9.45 -9.62
N PHE A 212 8.58 -10.05 -9.86
CA PHE A 212 7.52 -9.50 -10.72
C PHE A 212 6.59 -8.52 -9.98
N LEU A 213 6.91 -8.11 -8.75
CA LEU A 213 6.04 -7.27 -7.91
C LEU A 213 4.71 -7.92 -7.51
N VAL A 214 4.60 -9.24 -7.59
CA VAL A 214 3.45 -9.99 -7.08
C VAL A 214 3.66 -10.31 -5.60
N SER A 215 2.59 -10.16 -4.79
CA SER A 215 2.60 -10.43 -3.35
C SER A 215 2.98 -11.88 -3.01
N LYS A 216 3.91 -12.06 -2.07
CA LYS A 216 4.34 -13.37 -1.57
C LYS A 216 3.42 -13.83 -0.44
N GLN A 217 2.38 -14.58 -0.79
CA GLN A 217 1.38 -15.08 0.16
C GLN A 217 1.96 -15.93 1.31
N SER A 218 3.11 -16.59 1.11
CA SER A 218 3.82 -17.31 2.19
C SER A 218 4.43 -16.39 3.26
N GLN A 219 4.46 -15.09 3.00
CA GLN A 219 4.94 -14.03 3.90
C GLN A 219 3.84 -12.97 4.11
N TYR A 220 2.57 -13.38 3.99
CA TYR A 220 1.42 -12.52 4.18
C TYR A 220 1.52 -11.73 5.50
N LEU A 221 1.47 -10.40 5.39
CA LEU A 221 1.58 -9.44 6.51
C LEU A 221 2.89 -9.45 7.30
N ALA A 222 3.96 -10.08 6.80
CA ALA A 222 5.26 -10.18 7.47
C ALA A 222 6.13 -8.90 7.37
N GLY A 223 5.62 -7.82 6.80
CA GLY A 223 6.32 -6.55 6.57
C GLY A 223 7.05 -6.51 5.23
N SER A 224 7.19 -5.30 4.68
CA SER A 224 7.90 -5.05 3.41
C SER A 224 8.40 -3.62 3.32
N ASP A 225 9.42 -3.39 2.49
CA ASP A 225 9.80 -2.05 2.08
C ASP A 225 8.76 -1.51 1.08
N VAL A 226 8.37 -0.24 1.25
CA VAL A 226 7.39 0.49 0.43
C VAL A 226 8.02 1.84 0.06
N GLY A 227 8.85 1.80 -0.99
CA GLY A 227 9.68 2.95 -1.37
C GLY A 227 10.68 3.29 -0.26
N SER A 228 10.66 4.54 0.18
CA SER A 228 11.53 5.05 1.24
C SER A 228 11.10 4.66 2.66
N TRP A 229 9.92 4.05 2.82
CA TRP A 229 9.37 3.62 4.12
C TRP A 229 9.37 2.11 4.24
N ARG A 230 9.20 1.60 5.46
CA ARG A 230 9.02 0.17 5.71
C ARG A 230 7.68 -0.06 6.42
N ALA A 231 6.83 -0.89 5.83
CA ALA A 231 5.66 -1.40 6.52
C ALA A 231 6.12 -2.51 7.49
N PRO A 232 5.83 -2.39 8.80
CA PRO A 232 6.28 -3.38 9.78
C PRO A 232 5.58 -4.73 9.60
N ASN A 233 6.11 -5.77 10.24
CA ASN A 233 5.39 -7.03 10.38
C ASN A 233 4.15 -6.82 11.26
N ILE A 234 2.97 -7.22 10.78
CA ILE A 234 1.71 -7.13 11.54
C ILE A 234 1.05 -8.50 11.72
N THR A 235 1.83 -9.58 11.59
CA THR A 235 1.41 -10.90 12.05
C THR A 235 1.32 -10.96 13.58
N SER A 236 0.73 -12.02 14.12
CA SER A 236 0.61 -12.22 15.57
C SER A 236 1.93 -12.61 16.27
N ASP A 237 3.09 -12.39 15.64
CA ASP A 237 4.37 -12.63 16.28
C ASP A 237 4.58 -11.65 17.45
N PRO A 238 4.95 -12.11 18.66
CA PRO A 238 5.08 -11.24 19.82
C PRO A 238 6.35 -10.37 19.85
N ILE A 239 7.30 -10.58 18.94
CA ILE A 239 8.58 -9.86 18.90
C ILE A 239 8.58 -8.84 17.78
N SER A 240 8.48 -9.28 16.53
CA SER A 240 8.51 -8.35 15.39
C SER A 240 7.14 -8.00 14.84
N GLY A 241 6.11 -8.74 15.24
CA GLY A 241 4.71 -8.47 14.89
C GLY A 241 3.95 -7.66 15.93
N ILE A 242 2.62 -7.69 15.83
CA ILE A 242 1.69 -7.06 16.76
C ILE A 242 1.29 -7.96 17.94
N GLY A 243 1.85 -9.18 18.02
CA GLY A 243 1.50 -10.15 19.07
C GLY A 243 1.80 -9.66 20.49
N GLY A 244 2.73 -8.72 20.64
CA GLY A 244 3.10 -8.12 21.93
C GLY A 244 2.31 -6.88 22.32
N TRP A 245 1.47 -6.35 21.42
CA TRP A 245 0.64 -5.17 21.69
C TRP A 245 -0.66 -5.60 22.36
N SER A 246 -1.27 -4.76 23.18
CA SER A 246 -2.62 -5.02 23.68
C SER A 246 -3.68 -4.77 22.59
N ASP A 247 -4.89 -5.30 22.76
CA ASP A 247 -5.99 -5.00 21.83
C ASP A 247 -6.38 -3.51 21.89
N ASP A 248 -6.30 -2.90 23.08
CA ASP A 248 -6.51 -1.46 23.28
C ASP A 248 -5.45 -0.63 22.55
N ASP A 249 -4.18 -1.04 22.60
CA ASP A 249 -3.11 -0.39 21.84
C ASP A 249 -3.38 -0.47 20.33
N LEU A 250 -3.79 -1.63 19.82
CA LEU A 250 -4.11 -1.78 18.40
C LEU A 250 -5.31 -0.93 18.00
N PHE A 251 -6.34 -0.90 18.84
CA PHE A 251 -7.53 -0.10 18.61
C PHE A 251 -7.21 1.39 18.58
N GLU A 252 -6.50 1.89 19.58
CA GLU A 252 -6.07 3.29 19.67
C GLU A 252 -5.15 3.65 18.51
N TYR A 253 -4.18 2.79 18.17
CA TYR A 253 -3.26 3.04 17.07
C TYR A 253 -3.97 3.10 15.71
N LEU A 254 -4.90 2.19 15.42
CA LEU A 254 -5.64 2.23 14.15
C LEU A 254 -6.54 3.46 14.05
N LYS A 255 -7.11 3.94 15.16
CA LYS A 255 -7.97 5.13 15.18
C LYS A 255 -7.21 6.45 15.18
N THR A 256 -6.02 6.48 15.78
CA THR A 256 -5.32 7.74 16.07
C THR A 256 -3.89 7.82 15.51
N GLY A 257 -3.34 6.69 15.07
CA GLY A 257 -1.95 6.55 14.69
C GLY A 257 -0.98 6.71 15.86
N LYS A 258 -1.42 6.68 17.11
CA LYS A 258 -0.61 7.01 18.29
C LYS A 258 -0.93 6.06 19.44
N ILE A 259 0.11 5.50 20.06
CA ILE A 259 0.06 4.82 21.37
C ILE A 259 1.38 5.02 22.11
N ALA A 260 1.52 4.66 23.39
CA ALA A 260 2.74 4.92 24.17
C ALA A 260 4.06 4.62 23.44
N HIS A 261 4.13 3.50 22.71
CA HIS A 261 5.35 3.00 22.06
C HIS A 261 5.36 3.09 20.52
N ALA A 262 4.34 3.65 19.85
CA ALA A 262 4.29 3.71 18.39
C ALA A 262 3.65 4.99 17.83
N ARG A 263 4.08 5.39 16.63
CA ARG A 263 3.56 6.54 15.87
C ARG A 263 3.47 6.17 14.39
N ALA A 264 2.29 6.32 13.80
CA ALA A 264 2.13 6.23 12.35
C ALA A 264 2.82 7.41 11.64
N ALA A 265 3.63 7.12 10.64
CA ALA A 265 4.29 8.10 9.78
C ALA A 265 4.18 7.63 8.32
N GLY A 266 4.54 8.50 7.37
CA GLY A 266 4.51 8.18 5.95
C GLY A 266 3.16 7.62 5.49
N PRO A 267 3.15 6.56 4.65
CA PRO A 267 1.90 5.98 4.14
C PRO A 267 0.93 5.49 5.22
N MET A 268 1.42 5.03 6.37
CA MET A 268 0.52 4.61 7.46
C MET A 268 -0.19 5.81 8.10
N ALA A 269 0.46 6.97 8.15
CA ALA A 269 -0.18 8.19 8.63
C ALA A 269 -1.31 8.63 7.69
N GLU A 270 -1.11 8.53 6.37
CA GLU A 270 -2.15 8.79 5.37
C GLU A 270 -3.34 7.84 5.54
N ALA A 271 -3.09 6.54 5.73
CA ALA A 271 -4.14 5.54 5.95
C ALA A 271 -4.98 5.82 7.20
N VAL A 272 -4.36 6.29 8.29
CA VAL A 272 -5.09 6.75 9.49
C VAL A 272 -5.86 8.03 9.19
N GLN A 273 -5.21 9.00 8.58
CA GLN A 273 -5.76 10.34 8.32
C GLN A 273 -6.99 10.30 7.39
N HIS A 274 -6.96 9.48 6.36
CA HIS A 274 -7.99 9.50 5.32
C HIS A 274 -9.03 8.37 5.44
N SER A 275 -8.71 7.29 6.17
CA SER A 275 -9.57 6.10 6.26
C SER A 275 -9.85 5.66 7.71
N LEU A 276 -8.86 5.06 8.39
CA LEU A 276 -9.10 4.23 9.58
C LEU A 276 -9.76 5.00 10.74
N GLN A 277 -9.41 6.27 10.93
CA GLN A 277 -9.97 7.08 12.02
C GLN A 277 -11.50 7.24 11.92
N TYR A 278 -12.06 7.15 10.71
CA TYR A 278 -13.49 7.32 10.45
C TYR A 278 -14.27 6.01 10.50
N LEU A 279 -13.58 4.87 10.60
CA LEU A 279 -14.27 3.58 10.69
C LEU A 279 -14.99 3.45 12.03
N PRO A 280 -16.19 2.82 12.03
CA PRO A 280 -16.88 2.46 13.25
C PRO A 280 -16.00 1.59 14.14
N ASP A 281 -16.09 1.77 15.45
CA ASP A 281 -15.29 1.04 16.44
C ASP A 281 -15.38 -0.48 16.26
N ARG A 282 -16.58 -1.00 15.98
CA ARG A 282 -16.78 -2.43 15.69
C ARG A 282 -15.94 -2.95 14.52
N ASP A 283 -15.70 -2.13 13.50
CA ASP A 283 -14.96 -2.53 12.32
C ASP A 283 -13.46 -2.57 12.65
N ILE A 284 -12.97 -1.64 13.49
CA ILE A 284 -11.61 -1.71 14.03
C ILE A 284 -11.44 -2.95 14.92
N SER A 285 -12.40 -3.24 15.81
CA SER A 285 -12.37 -4.47 16.63
C SER A 285 -12.41 -5.75 15.79
N ALA A 286 -13.18 -5.77 14.70
CA ALA A 286 -13.21 -6.88 13.75
C ALA A 286 -11.85 -7.04 13.04
N MET A 287 -11.24 -5.95 12.58
CA MET A 287 -9.88 -5.97 12.01
C MET A 287 -8.87 -6.56 12.98
N ILE A 288 -8.90 -6.15 14.26
CA ILE A 288 -8.04 -6.71 15.31
C ILE A 288 -8.29 -8.21 15.48
N THR A 289 -9.56 -8.63 15.56
CA THR A 289 -9.95 -10.05 15.67
C THR A 289 -9.34 -10.89 14.54
N PHE A 290 -9.38 -10.39 13.31
CA PHE A 290 -8.75 -11.07 12.18
C PHE A 290 -7.22 -11.05 12.26
N LEU A 291 -6.61 -9.90 12.53
CA LEU A 291 -5.15 -9.75 12.61
C LEU A 291 -4.53 -10.68 13.68
N ARG A 292 -5.22 -10.87 14.82
CA ARG A 292 -4.86 -11.83 15.87
C ARG A 292 -4.87 -13.29 15.43
N SER A 293 -5.57 -13.62 14.35
CA SER A 293 -5.58 -14.97 13.78
C SER A 293 -4.45 -15.21 12.78
N VAL A 294 -3.77 -14.15 12.33
CA VAL A 294 -2.73 -14.25 11.29
C VAL A 294 -1.52 -14.98 11.87
N PRO A 295 -1.07 -16.10 11.25
CA PRO A 295 0.04 -16.89 11.76
C PRO A 295 1.30 -16.05 11.96
N PRO A 296 2.02 -16.24 13.08
CA PRO A 296 3.21 -15.46 13.38
C PRO A 296 4.34 -15.78 12.39
N ILE A 297 4.99 -14.73 11.89
CA ILE A 297 6.21 -14.83 11.08
C ILE A 297 7.28 -13.98 11.76
N ARG A 298 8.51 -14.51 11.87
CA ARG A 298 9.63 -13.82 12.49
C ARG A 298 10.91 -14.01 11.69
N SER A 299 11.70 -12.96 11.55
CA SER A 299 13.08 -13.06 11.06
C SER A 299 14.01 -13.49 12.18
N SER A 300 15.05 -14.27 11.88
CA SER A 300 16.07 -14.64 12.88
C SER A 300 16.83 -13.43 13.44
N ALA A 301 16.79 -12.28 12.76
CA ALA A 301 17.36 -11.02 13.24
C ALA A 301 16.55 -10.38 14.38
N ASP A 302 15.26 -10.71 14.48
CA ASP A 302 14.33 -10.13 15.47
C ASP A 302 14.42 -10.92 16.78
N THR A 303 15.28 -10.46 17.69
CA THR A 303 15.52 -11.18 18.97
C THR A 303 14.84 -10.54 20.18
N ALA A 304 14.31 -9.32 20.05
CA ALA A 304 13.64 -8.57 21.11
C ALA A 304 12.54 -7.70 20.50
N ALA A 305 11.46 -7.46 21.25
CA ALA A 305 10.36 -6.65 20.73
C ALA A 305 10.82 -5.21 20.51
N ASN A 306 10.36 -4.58 19.42
CA ASN A 306 10.85 -3.26 19.01
C ASN A 306 10.62 -2.17 20.08
N PHE A 307 9.64 -2.32 20.97
CA PHE A 307 9.39 -1.37 22.05
C PHE A 307 10.10 -1.71 23.37
N ASN A 308 10.85 -2.83 23.43
CA ASN A 308 11.56 -3.29 24.64
C ASN A 308 13.03 -2.81 24.70
N HIS A 309 13.41 -1.84 23.87
CA HIS A 309 14.74 -1.25 23.91
C HIS A 309 14.80 -0.12 24.95
N GLY A 310 15.48 -0.41 26.07
CA GLY A 310 15.76 0.57 27.10
C GLY A 310 16.79 1.59 26.61
N GLY A 311 16.51 2.88 26.82
CA GLY A 311 17.46 3.94 26.52
C GLY A 311 18.64 3.91 27.49
N HIS A 312 19.83 4.20 26.98
CA HIS A 312 21.02 4.47 27.77
C HIS A 312 21.06 5.96 28.17
N PRO A 313 21.51 6.30 29.39
CA PRO A 313 21.70 7.70 29.76
C PRO A 313 22.64 8.39 28.76
N SER A 314 22.27 9.57 28.26
CA SER A 314 23.20 10.35 27.44
C SER A 314 24.40 10.75 28.30
N GLY A 315 25.62 10.44 27.81
CA GLY A 315 26.87 10.91 28.42
C GLY A 315 27.11 12.41 28.19
N TYR A 316 26.18 13.08 27.49
CA TYR A 316 26.27 14.47 27.11
C TYR A 316 25.75 15.36 28.25
N ALA A 317 26.65 16.09 28.91
CA ALA A 317 26.28 16.98 29.99
C ALA A 317 25.43 18.15 29.45
N VAL A 318 24.21 18.31 29.99
CA VAL A 318 23.24 19.38 29.67
C VAL A 318 23.87 20.78 29.74
N LEU A 319 24.88 20.98 30.59
CA LEU A 319 25.63 22.23 30.70
C LEU A 319 26.35 22.61 29.40
N SER A 320 26.80 21.64 28.60
CA SER A 320 27.44 21.87 27.29
C SER A 320 26.46 22.05 26.13
N ALA A 321 25.16 21.82 26.36
CA ALA A 321 24.10 22.02 25.37
C ALA A 321 23.65 23.48 25.33
N PHE A 322 23.59 24.17 26.48
CA PHE A 322 23.24 25.59 26.56
C PHE A 322 24.27 26.51 25.89
N ASP A 323 25.57 26.24 26.07
CA ASP A 323 26.65 27.04 25.48
C ASP A 323 26.70 26.95 23.95
N ARG A 324 26.27 25.82 23.36
CA ARG A 324 26.30 25.60 21.89
C ARG A 324 25.05 26.11 21.18
N ARG A 325 23.89 26.03 21.83
CA ARG A 325 22.61 26.54 21.30
C ARG A 325 22.64 28.06 21.02
N ALA A 326 23.60 28.76 21.61
CA ALA A 326 23.77 30.19 21.46
C ALA A 326 24.53 30.63 20.19
N ASN A 327 25.19 29.73 19.43
CA ASN A 327 26.14 30.19 18.39
C ASN A 327 26.38 29.31 17.14
N SER A 328 25.55 28.31 16.81
CA SER A 328 25.88 27.37 15.71
C SER A 328 24.94 27.47 14.50
N THR A 329 25.51 27.70 13.30
CA THR A 329 25.00 27.04 12.09
C THR A 329 25.53 25.60 12.10
N ILE A 330 24.69 24.61 11.76
CA ILE A 330 25.11 23.19 11.80
C ILE A 330 25.90 22.75 10.55
N ASP A 331 26.38 23.72 9.77
CA ASP A 331 27.11 23.49 8.53
C ASP A 331 28.45 22.80 8.83
N GLY A 332 28.64 21.59 8.29
CA GLY A 332 29.84 20.80 8.50
C GLY A 332 29.91 20.05 9.85
N VAL A 333 28.90 20.18 10.71
CA VAL A 333 28.78 19.36 11.93
C VAL A 333 28.40 17.94 11.54
N THR A 334 29.19 16.95 11.99
CA THR A 334 28.94 15.52 11.76
C THR A 334 28.88 14.70 13.04
N ASP A 335 29.00 15.35 14.21
CA ASP A 335 28.79 14.72 15.51
C ASP A 335 27.28 14.52 15.76
N GLY A 336 26.86 13.26 15.92
CA GLY A 336 25.44 12.92 16.07
C GLY A 336 24.79 13.48 17.33
N ALA A 337 25.53 13.62 18.42
CA ALA A 337 25.01 14.17 19.68
C ALA A 337 24.77 15.69 19.55
N VAL A 338 25.70 16.41 18.92
CA VAL A 338 25.54 17.84 18.63
C VAL A 338 24.34 18.06 17.72
N LEU A 339 24.24 17.29 16.62
CA LEU A 339 23.10 17.38 15.70
C LEU A 339 21.77 17.11 16.40
N TYR A 340 21.71 16.12 17.30
CA TYR A 340 20.51 15.82 18.08
C TYR A 340 20.12 16.96 19.01
N GLU A 341 21.07 17.51 19.79
CA GLU A 341 20.79 18.60 20.72
C GLU A 341 20.35 19.89 20.01
N GLU A 342 20.92 20.18 18.85
CA GLU A 342 20.61 21.38 18.06
C GLU A 342 19.32 21.25 17.25
N SER A 343 19.01 20.06 16.72
CA SER A 343 17.90 19.86 15.76
C SER A 343 16.70 19.10 16.31
N CYS A 344 16.86 18.27 17.34
CA CYS A 344 15.84 17.29 17.78
C CYS A 344 15.41 17.48 19.24
N ALA A 345 16.33 17.84 20.12
CA ALA A 345 16.12 17.84 21.57
C ALA A 345 15.13 18.91 22.07
N SER A 346 14.83 19.96 21.29
CA SER A 346 13.73 20.91 21.60
C SER A 346 12.40 20.20 21.80
N CYS A 347 12.14 19.15 21.01
CA CYS A 347 10.88 18.42 21.01
C CYS A 347 11.03 17.09 21.76
N HIS A 348 12.05 16.30 21.41
CA HIS A 348 12.25 14.97 22.00
C HIS A 348 12.96 14.97 23.36
N GLN A 349 13.36 16.14 23.85
CA GLN A 349 14.16 16.35 25.05
C GLN A 349 15.57 15.73 24.94
N SER A 350 16.54 16.26 25.68
CA SER A 350 17.92 15.74 25.68
C SER A 350 18.03 14.28 26.16
N ASN A 351 17.02 13.79 26.89
CA ASN A 351 16.93 12.41 27.36
C ASN A 351 16.12 11.48 26.41
N GLY A 352 15.64 11.99 25.28
CA GLY A 352 14.86 11.22 24.30
C GLY A 352 13.48 10.78 24.79
N ARG A 353 12.98 11.31 25.92
CA ARG A 353 11.69 10.89 26.49
C ARG A 353 10.49 11.63 25.92
N GLY A 354 10.71 12.66 25.10
CA GLY A 354 9.64 13.51 24.59
C GLY A 354 8.89 14.21 25.72
N THR A 355 7.66 14.63 25.44
CA THR A 355 6.82 15.32 26.43
C THR A 355 5.95 14.32 27.22
N PRO A 356 5.63 14.60 28.50
CA PRO A 356 4.80 13.71 29.31
C PRO A 356 3.40 13.42 28.75
N ASP A 357 2.82 14.35 27.98
CA ASP A 357 1.54 14.20 27.26
C ASP A 357 1.68 13.39 25.94
N GLY A 358 2.91 13.00 25.60
CA GLY A 358 3.25 12.24 24.40
C GLY A 358 3.01 12.98 23.10
N GLN A 359 2.78 14.30 23.10
CA GLN A 359 2.69 15.12 21.89
C GLN A 359 3.96 14.96 21.05
N TYR A 360 5.12 15.14 21.69
CA TYR A 360 6.38 14.68 21.16
C TYR A 360 6.66 13.27 21.71
N PRO A 361 6.77 12.24 20.85
CA PRO A 361 6.94 10.87 21.30
C PRO A 361 8.28 10.69 22.00
N SER A 362 8.30 9.75 22.95
CA SER A 362 9.56 9.18 23.39
C SER A 362 10.22 8.44 22.24
N LEU A 363 11.53 8.63 22.12
CA LEU A 363 12.43 7.84 21.28
C LEU A 363 12.90 6.56 21.99
N VAL A 364 12.69 6.46 23.31
CA VAL A 364 12.99 5.30 24.14
C VAL A 364 11.78 4.38 24.19
N GLY A 365 11.99 3.07 24.00
CA GLY A 365 10.90 2.11 23.95
C GLY A 365 9.91 2.36 22.81
N ASN A 366 10.36 3.05 21.75
CA ASN A 366 9.56 3.33 20.57
C ASN A 366 9.84 2.28 19.50
N THR A 367 8.80 1.80 18.85
CA THR A 367 8.95 0.79 17.80
C THR A 367 9.85 1.25 16.67
N THR A 368 9.78 2.52 16.27
CA THR A 368 10.59 3.06 15.16
C THR A 368 12.09 3.04 15.46
N THR A 369 12.49 3.34 16.70
CA THR A 369 13.90 3.34 17.11
C THR A 369 14.39 1.94 17.51
N GLY A 370 13.49 1.00 17.81
CA GLY A 370 13.85 -0.37 18.17
C GLY A 370 13.89 -1.36 17.00
N GLN A 371 13.40 -1.01 15.81
CA GLN A 371 13.48 -1.89 14.64
C GLN A 371 14.94 -2.24 14.31
N SER A 372 15.17 -3.47 13.83
CA SER A 372 16.49 -3.87 13.31
C SER A 372 16.81 -3.24 11.95
N ASP A 373 15.78 -2.94 11.16
CA ASP A 373 15.90 -2.19 9.90
C ASP A 373 15.60 -0.71 10.19
N PRO A 374 16.59 0.21 10.12
CA PRO A 374 16.41 1.60 10.52
C PRO A 374 15.72 2.47 9.46
N THR A 375 15.09 1.86 8.44
CA THR A 375 14.42 2.57 7.33
C THR A 375 13.42 3.60 7.85
N ASP A 376 12.53 3.24 8.77
CA ASP A 376 11.49 4.16 9.25
C ASP A 376 12.06 5.31 10.08
N LEU A 377 13.15 5.09 10.84
CA LEU A 377 13.83 6.16 11.56
C LEU A 377 14.42 7.18 10.59
N VAL A 378 15.17 6.71 9.60
CA VAL A 378 15.79 7.56 8.58
C VAL A 378 14.72 8.28 7.74
N ALA A 379 13.67 7.58 7.34
CA ALA A 379 12.55 8.15 6.60
C ALA A 379 11.84 9.23 7.42
N SER A 380 11.60 9.00 8.71
CA SER A 380 11.01 10.00 9.60
C SER A 380 11.87 11.26 9.66
N ILE A 381 13.21 11.14 9.77
CA ILE A 381 14.12 12.30 9.75
C ILE A 381 14.06 13.02 8.40
N LEU A 382 14.12 12.29 7.29
CA LEU A 382 14.19 12.87 5.94
C LEU A 382 12.88 13.55 5.51
N TYR A 383 11.74 12.95 5.81
CA TYR A 383 10.43 13.35 5.29
C TYR A 383 9.53 13.98 6.34
N GLY A 384 9.92 13.92 7.61
CA GLY A 384 9.10 14.41 8.71
C GLY A 384 7.90 13.50 8.98
N VAL A 385 7.01 14.01 9.83
CA VAL A 385 5.69 13.42 10.10
C VAL A 385 4.70 14.56 10.01
N ASP A 386 3.72 14.45 9.12
CA ASP A 386 2.63 15.42 9.00
C ASP A 386 1.35 14.61 8.87
N ARG A 387 0.45 14.80 9.84
CA ARG A 387 -0.86 14.17 9.81
C ARG A 387 -1.87 14.92 10.65
N THR A 388 -3.13 14.83 10.25
CA THR A 388 -4.27 15.35 10.99
C THR A 388 -5.22 14.21 11.36
N VAL A 389 -5.46 14.05 12.65
CA VAL A 389 -6.44 13.11 13.19
C VAL A 389 -7.48 13.90 13.97
N ALA A 390 -8.76 13.70 13.61
CA ALA A 390 -9.87 14.53 14.01
C ALA A 390 -9.57 16.01 13.72
N THR A 391 -9.29 16.79 14.76
CA THR A 391 -8.93 18.21 14.66
C THR A 391 -7.50 18.51 15.12
N HIS A 392 -6.71 17.47 15.39
CA HIS A 392 -5.35 17.60 15.93
C HIS A 392 -4.32 17.30 14.85
N GLU A 393 -3.51 18.30 14.56
CA GLU A 393 -2.35 18.19 13.68
C GLU A 393 -1.14 17.68 14.48
N THR A 394 -0.45 16.68 13.95
CA THR A 394 0.84 16.19 14.44
C THR A 394 1.91 16.51 13.41
N LEU A 395 2.87 17.35 13.80
CA LEU A 395 3.94 17.79 12.92
C LEU A 395 5.32 17.51 13.54
N MET A 396 6.14 16.79 12.80
CA MET A 396 7.59 16.72 12.94
C MET A 396 8.20 17.23 11.63
N PRO A 397 9.03 18.29 11.66
CA PRO A 397 9.59 18.84 10.43
C PRO A 397 10.47 17.80 9.72
N ALA A 398 10.43 17.85 8.39
CA ALA A 398 11.37 17.12 7.55
C ALA A 398 12.76 17.77 7.62
N PHE A 399 13.82 16.98 7.49
CA PHE A 399 15.22 17.45 7.36
C PHE A 399 15.82 17.08 5.99
N GLY A 400 14.99 16.65 5.04
CA GLY A 400 15.36 16.36 3.66
C GLY A 400 15.50 17.61 2.77
N ALA A 401 15.68 17.41 1.47
CA ALA A 401 15.95 18.48 0.50
C ALA A 401 14.80 19.50 0.35
N HIS A 402 13.60 19.16 0.80
CA HIS A 402 12.39 20.00 0.74
C HIS A 402 11.92 20.44 2.13
N ALA A 403 12.82 20.39 3.13
CA ALA A 403 12.55 20.81 4.49
C ALA A 403 12.22 22.30 4.60
N LEU A 404 11.34 22.64 5.55
CA LEU A 404 11.11 24.02 5.99
C LEU A 404 12.19 24.52 6.97
N VAL A 405 13.01 23.59 7.46
CA VAL A 405 14.16 23.83 8.34
C VAL A 405 15.45 23.54 7.60
N GLN A 406 16.60 23.80 8.23
CA GLN A 406 17.90 23.51 7.64
C GLN A 406 18.01 22.03 7.24
N PRO A 407 18.21 21.72 5.94
CA PRO A 407 18.30 20.34 5.48
C PRO A 407 19.61 19.71 5.95
N LEU A 408 19.52 18.43 6.32
CA LEU A 408 20.69 17.61 6.68
C LEU A 408 21.14 16.80 5.47
N ASN A 409 22.46 16.75 5.25
CA ASN A 409 23.05 15.88 4.24
C ASN A 409 23.08 14.41 4.71
N ASP A 410 23.47 13.49 3.82
CA ASP A 410 23.43 12.04 4.10
C ASP A 410 24.34 11.62 5.26
N VAL A 411 25.49 12.28 5.43
CA VAL A 411 26.40 12.04 6.56
C VAL A 411 25.77 12.51 7.86
N GLN A 412 25.16 13.70 7.88
CA GLN A 412 24.52 14.26 9.06
C GLN A 412 23.33 13.44 9.55
N VAL A 413 22.47 13.01 8.62
CA VAL A 413 21.34 12.13 8.95
C VAL A 413 21.84 10.79 9.47
N ALA A 414 22.90 10.22 8.88
CA ALA A 414 23.47 8.98 9.37
C ALA A 414 24.02 9.13 10.80
N SER A 415 24.77 10.20 11.07
CA SER A 415 25.33 10.50 12.40
C SER A 415 24.24 10.68 13.46
N VAL A 416 23.19 11.47 13.19
CA VAL A 416 22.13 11.70 14.19
C VAL A 416 21.27 10.45 14.40
N ALA A 417 21.01 9.67 13.34
CA ALA A 417 20.27 8.41 13.46
C ALA A 417 21.06 7.36 14.27
N ASP A 418 22.38 7.25 14.04
CA ASP A 418 23.26 6.37 14.82
C ASP A 418 23.30 6.79 16.30
N TYR A 419 23.35 8.10 16.60
CA TYR A 419 23.22 8.60 17.97
C TYR A 419 21.89 8.21 18.61
N VAL A 420 20.77 8.40 17.91
CA VAL A 420 19.43 8.02 18.39
C VAL A 420 19.34 6.52 18.65
N LEU A 421 19.84 5.67 17.77
CA LEU A 421 19.81 4.21 17.93
C LEU A 421 20.70 3.76 19.09
N SER A 422 21.91 4.31 19.18
CA SER A 422 22.87 3.94 20.22
C SER A 422 22.45 4.37 21.64
N HIS A 423 21.69 5.46 21.76
CA HIS A 423 21.28 6.01 23.06
C HIS A 423 19.84 5.70 23.43
N PHE A 424 18.92 5.63 22.47
CA PHE A 424 17.49 5.52 22.76
C PHE A 424 16.84 4.25 22.18
N GLY A 425 17.51 3.54 21.27
CA GLY A 425 16.91 2.47 20.47
C GLY A 425 17.72 1.18 20.39
N ASN A 426 17.67 0.55 19.21
CA ASN A 426 18.34 -0.70 18.94
C ASN A 426 19.79 -0.48 18.48
N THR A 427 20.74 -0.67 19.40
CA THR A 427 22.19 -0.52 19.17
C THR A 427 22.78 -1.45 18.12
N ARG A 428 22.03 -2.44 17.62
CA ARG A 428 22.48 -3.35 16.55
C ARG A 428 22.11 -2.85 15.15
N ALA A 429 21.19 -1.88 15.04
CA ALA A 429 20.85 -1.26 13.77
C ALA A 429 21.98 -0.29 13.39
N LEU A 430 22.38 -0.32 12.11
CA LEU A 430 23.47 0.50 11.58
C LEU A 430 22.94 1.42 10.49
N VAL A 431 23.30 2.70 10.56
CA VAL A 431 22.93 3.70 9.55
C VAL A 431 24.21 4.26 8.93
N THR A 432 24.37 4.06 7.62
CA THR A 432 25.49 4.65 6.86
C THR A 432 25.01 5.78 5.95
N PRO A 433 25.89 6.70 5.51
CA PRO A 433 25.52 7.74 4.54
C PRO A 433 24.94 7.15 3.25
N GLU A 434 25.44 6.01 2.77
CA GLU A 434 24.93 5.33 1.59
C GLU A 434 23.51 4.80 1.81
N PHE A 435 23.22 4.28 3.00
CA PHE A 435 21.88 3.86 3.37
C PHE A 435 20.91 5.05 3.39
N VAL A 436 21.32 6.19 3.97
CA VAL A 436 20.52 7.42 3.93
C VAL A 436 20.27 7.87 2.50
N HIS A 437 21.32 7.89 1.66
CA HIS A 437 21.21 8.25 0.26
C HIS A 437 20.20 7.37 -0.48
N GLN A 438 20.23 6.07 -0.21
CA GLN A 438 19.29 5.11 -0.76
C GLN A 438 17.85 5.41 -0.32
N ILE A 439 17.59 5.66 0.97
CA ILE A 439 16.24 6.05 1.43
C ILE A 439 15.81 7.36 0.77
N ARG A 440 16.68 8.37 0.73
CA ARG A 440 16.42 9.68 0.11
C ARG A 440 16.03 9.57 -1.36
N THR A 441 16.53 8.56 -2.07
CA THR A 441 16.31 8.32 -3.51
C THR A 441 15.21 7.29 -3.81
N GLY A 442 14.39 6.92 -2.82
CA GLY A 442 13.22 6.05 -3.01
C GLY A 442 13.35 4.66 -2.42
N GLY A 443 14.39 4.40 -1.62
CA GLY A 443 14.59 3.15 -0.89
C GLY A 443 15.29 2.04 -1.69
N LYS A 444 15.06 0.78 -1.28
CA LYS A 444 15.70 -0.40 -1.89
C LYS A 444 15.36 -0.50 -3.38
N PRO A 445 16.36 -0.54 -4.28
CA PRO A 445 16.11 -0.67 -5.71
C PRO A 445 15.32 -1.94 -6.02
N VAL A 446 14.26 -1.80 -6.81
CA VAL A 446 13.49 -2.95 -7.28
C VAL A 446 14.15 -3.51 -8.54
N ALA A 447 14.44 -4.81 -8.52
CA ALA A 447 15.18 -5.48 -9.60
C ALA A 447 14.50 -5.34 -10.97
N ILE A 448 13.17 -5.45 -11.05
CA ILE A 448 12.46 -5.31 -12.34
C ILE A 448 12.60 -3.90 -12.91
N ALA A 449 12.62 -2.85 -12.09
CA ALA A 449 12.75 -1.47 -12.53
C ALA A 449 14.07 -1.19 -13.28
N GLN A 450 15.10 -2.02 -13.05
CA GLN A 450 16.38 -1.95 -13.77
C GLN A 450 16.21 -2.16 -15.28
N LEU A 451 15.17 -2.87 -15.73
CA LEU A 451 14.90 -3.10 -17.15
C LEU A 451 14.58 -1.81 -17.92
N GLY A 452 14.11 -0.77 -17.23
CA GLY A 452 13.85 0.54 -17.83
C GLY A 452 15.09 1.45 -17.92
N ARG A 453 16.25 1.02 -17.41
CA ARG A 453 17.47 1.83 -17.48
C ARG A 453 18.02 1.85 -18.91
N PRO A 454 18.40 3.03 -19.45
CA PRO A 454 18.91 3.15 -20.82
C PRO A 454 20.09 2.21 -21.11
N SER A 455 21.00 2.03 -20.15
CA SER A 455 22.14 1.13 -20.26
C SER A 455 21.71 -0.33 -20.45
N VAL A 456 20.79 -0.81 -19.62
CA VAL A 456 20.25 -2.18 -19.70
C VAL A 456 19.50 -2.40 -21.01
N MET A 457 18.66 -1.45 -21.42
CA MET A 457 17.94 -1.50 -22.69
C MET A 457 18.88 -1.59 -23.89
N MET A 458 19.96 -0.81 -23.89
CA MET A 458 20.96 -0.84 -24.94
C MET A 458 21.69 -2.19 -24.98
N SER A 459 22.04 -2.76 -23.83
CA SER A 459 22.61 -4.10 -23.75
C SER A 459 21.65 -5.18 -24.30
N MET A 460 20.35 -5.11 -23.96
CA MET A 460 19.35 -6.04 -24.50
C MET A 460 19.18 -5.90 -26.02
N ALA A 461 19.18 -4.67 -26.54
CA ALA A 461 19.09 -4.41 -27.97
C ALA A 461 20.29 -5.00 -28.72
N VAL A 462 21.50 -4.78 -28.20
CA VAL A 462 22.74 -5.37 -28.75
C VAL A 462 22.68 -6.89 -28.71
N ALA A 463 22.27 -7.48 -27.59
CA ALA A 463 22.11 -8.94 -27.48
C ALA A 463 21.09 -9.50 -28.48
N GLY A 464 19.96 -8.80 -28.66
CA GLY A 464 18.95 -9.16 -29.66
C GLY A 464 19.48 -9.12 -31.09
N ILE A 465 20.24 -8.08 -31.44
CA ILE A 465 20.90 -7.96 -32.75
C ILE A 465 21.89 -9.12 -32.96
N VAL A 466 22.72 -9.42 -31.96
CA VAL A 466 23.67 -10.55 -32.01
C VAL A 466 22.94 -11.87 -32.20
N LEU A 467 21.84 -12.10 -31.48
CA LEU A 467 21.02 -13.30 -31.62
C LEU A 467 20.46 -13.43 -33.04
N ILE A 468 19.92 -12.35 -33.61
CA ILE A 468 19.41 -12.31 -34.99
C ILE A 468 20.53 -12.65 -35.98
N ILE A 469 21.73 -12.08 -35.80
CA ILE A 469 22.89 -12.38 -36.65
C ILE A 469 23.27 -13.86 -36.55
N LEU A 470 23.31 -14.43 -35.34
CA LEU A 470 23.61 -15.85 -35.12
C LEU A 470 22.55 -16.77 -35.75
N VAL A 471 21.27 -16.43 -35.64
CA VAL A 471 20.18 -17.17 -36.28
C VAL A 471 20.30 -17.11 -37.80
N ILE A 472 20.54 -15.93 -38.38
CA ILE A 472 20.75 -15.78 -39.83
C ILE A 472 21.96 -16.60 -40.28
N PHE A 473 23.05 -16.58 -39.53
CA PHE A 473 24.25 -17.36 -39.83
C PHE A 473 23.98 -18.88 -39.74
N GLY A 474 23.30 -19.33 -38.69
CA GLY A 474 22.90 -20.72 -38.50
C GLY A 474 21.99 -21.24 -39.61
N VAL A 475 20.97 -20.46 -39.97
CA VAL A 475 20.05 -20.75 -41.08
C VAL A 475 20.81 -20.81 -42.41
N ARG A 476 21.71 -19.85 -42.68
CA ARG A 476 22.57 -19.87 -43.88
C ARG A 476 23.47 -21.09 -43.92
N ARG A 477 24.03 -21.52 -42.80
CA ARG A 477 24.87 -22.72 -42.69
C ARG A 477 24.06 -23.99 -42.96
N LEU A 478 22.85 -24.10 -42.43
CA LEU A 478 21.93 -25.22 -42.69
C LEU A 478 21.53 -25.30 -44.16
N PHE A 479 21.23 -24.16 -44.80
CA PHE A 479 20.93 -24.13 -46.25
C PHE A 479 22.13 -24.50 -47.11
N ARG A 480 23.36 -24.13 -46.72
CA ARG A 480 24.57 -24.56 -47.43
C ARG A 480 24.83 -26.06 -47.28
N ALA A 481 24.66 -26.63 -46.08
CA ALA A 481 24.86 -28.06 -45.84
C ALA A 481 23.83 -28.94 -46.59
N ARG A 482 22.60 -28.46 -46.78
CA ARG A 482 21.57 -29.15 -47.58
C ARG A 482 21.79 -29.09 -49.10
N ARG A 483 22.64 -28.19 -49.60
CA ARG A 483 23.01 -28.11 -51.03
C ARG A 483 24.22 -28.97 -51.38
N SER A 484 24.92 -29.50 -50.38
CA SER A 484 26.10 -30.36 -50.54
C SER A 484 25.83 -31.85 -50.29
N LEU A 485 24.56 -32.22 -50.09
CA LEU A 485 24.01 -33.57 -50.14
C LEU A 485 23.14 -33.65 -51.39
#